data_AF-A0A5N6GDM4-F1
#
_entry.id   AF-A0A5N6GDM4-F1
#
_cell.length_a   1.000
_cell.length_b   1.000
_cell.length_c   1.000
_cell.angle_alpha   90.00
_cell.angle_beta   90.00
_cell.angle_gamma   90.00
#
_symmetry.space_group_name_H-M   'P 1'
#
loop_
_entity.id
_entity.type
_entity.pdbx_description
1 polymer ?
#
loop_
_entity_poly.entity_id
_entity_poly.type
_entity_poly.pdbx_seq_one_letter_code
_entity_poly.pdbx_strand_id
1 'polypeptide(L)'
;MGTYFSSSEERAEQAIHDMGENTRLEIDALRCLTQAGCSSSPALLGWKRETQSNTDWVPGGYIEYILMERMPGVRPPPYWQPMAQEERDRLLKAFKEAYLECMACGRVHLDEGTRNLIWDDKAGKCYIIDWEDSLETTAEDTWEDRLYSNYLLQWD
;
A
#
# COMPACT_ATOMS: atom_id res chain seq x y z
N MET A 1 -13.93 23.14 -12.13
CA MET A 1 -13.34 22.55 -13.36
C MET A 1 -11.87 22.88 -13.34
N GLY A 2 -10.99 21.88 -13.45
CA GLY A 2 -9.54 22.11 -13.50
C GLY A 2 -9.08 22.63 -14.87
N THR A 3 -7.77 22.80 -15.06
CA THR A 3 -7.09 23.29 -16.28
C THR A 3 -7.02 22.23 -17.40
N TYR A 4 -7.78 21.15 -17.31
CA TYR A 4 -7.71 20.03 -18.27
C TYR A 4 -7.98 20.44 -19.72
N PHE A 5 -8.90 21.39 -19.94
CA PHE A 5 -9.22 21.94 -21.26
C PHE A 5 -8.42 23.21 -21.61
N SER A 6 -7.52 23.65 -20.72
CA SER A 6 -6.66 24.82 -20.92
C SER A 6 -5.52 24.52 -21.88
N SER A 7 -4.83 25.56 -22.33
CA SER A 7 -3.63 25.44 -23.16
C SER A 7 -2.52 24.65 -22.47
N SER A 8 -1.56 24.12 -23.24
CA SER A 8 -0.40 23.41 -22.66
C SER A 8 0.45 24.32 -21.76
N GLU A 9 0.51 25.62 -22.07
CA GLU A 9 1.24 26.61 -21.28
C GLU A 9 0.60 26.80 -19.89
N GLU A 10 -0.73 27.01 -19.85
CA GLU A 10 -1.47 27.11 -18.58
C GLU A 10 -1.40 25.82 -17.75
N ARG A 11 -1.35 24.64 -18.41
CA ARG A 11 -1.19 23.38 -17.68
C ARG A 11 0.22 23.19 -17.12
N ALA A 12 1.24 23.70 -17.82
CA ALA A 12 2.64 23.61 -17.40
C ALA A 12 2.91 24.37 -16.10
N GLU A 13 2.14 25.42 -15.81
CA GLU A 13 2.24 26.17 -14.55
C GLU A 13 1.95 25.30 -13.30
N GLN A 14 1.32 24.13 -13.46
CA GLN A 14 1.10 23.17 -12.37
C GLN A 14 2.30 22.25 -12.11
N ALA A 15 3.35 22.32 -12.92
CA ALA A 15 4.51 21.44 -12.77
C ALA A 15 5.24 21.70 -11.45
N ILE A 16 5.34 20.67 -10.62
CA ILE A 16 6.25 20.59 -9.49
C ILE A 16 7.46 19.73 -9.86
N HIS A 17 8.62 20.03 -9.30
CA HIS A 17 9.87 19.33 -9.65
C HIS A 17 10.32 18.30 -8.60
N ASP A 18 9.87 18.47 -7.35
CA ASP A 18 10.17 17.56 -6.25
C ASP A 18 9.31 16.30 -6.33
N MET A 19 9.86 15.16 -5.87
CA MET A 19 9.13 13.89 -5.77
C MET A 19 7.85 14.05 -4.95
N GLY A 20 6.79 13.34 -5.35
CA GLY A 20 5.59 13.27 -4.53
C GLY A 20 5.92 12.68 -3.16
N GLU A 21 5.46 13.31 -2.09
CA GLU A 21 5.78 12.85 -0.74
C GLU A 21 5.35 11.40 -0.52
N ASN A 22 4.14 11.06 -0.93
CA ASN A 22 3.61 9.70 -0.90
C ASN A 22 4.49 8.70 -1.70
N THR A 23 4.90 9.05 -2.93
CA THR A 23 5.81 8.20 -3.73
C THR A 23 7.12 7.94 -2.97
N ARG A 24 7.69 8.97 -2.34
CA ARG A 24 8.93 8.86 -1.59
C ARG A 24 8.77 7.94 -0.38
N LEU A 25 7.65 8.07 0.34
CA LEU A 25 7.33 7.24 1.50
C LEU A 25 7.10 5.78 1.08
N GLU A 26 6.34 5.53 0.01
CA GLU A 26 6.11 4.19 -0.56
C GLU A 26 7.43 3.50 -0.94
N ILE A 27 8.29 4.19 -1.69
CA ILE A 27 9.60 3.65 -2.11
C ILE A 27 10.46 3.33 -0.89
N ASP A 28 10.47 4.19 0.12
CA ASP A 28 11.28 3.98 1.32
C ASP A 28 10.77 2.78 2.15
N ALA A 29 9.46 2.70 2.35
CA ALA A 29 8.83 1.60 3.08
C ALA A 29 9.02 0.25 2.37
N LEU A 30 8.70 0.17 1.08
CA LEU A 30 8.90 -1.06 0.31
C LEU A 30 10.38 -1.46 0.26
N ARG A 31 11.31 -0.49 0.15
CA ARG A 31 12.75 -0.77 0.19
C ARG A 31 13.16 -1.37 1.53
N CYS A 32 12.70 -0.80 2.64
CA CYS A 32 12.97 -1.32 3.99
C CYS A 32 12.47 -2.76 4.14
N LEU A 33 11.20 -2.99 3.81
CA LEU A 33 10.55 -4.31 3.89
C LEU A 33 11.24 -5.35 3.00
N THR A 34 11.62 -4.98 1.77
CA THR A 34 12.33 -5.85 0.83
C THR A 34 13.70 -6.25 1.37
N GLN A 35 14.46 -5.28 1.90
CA GLN A 35 15.80 -5.54 2.45
C GLN A 35 15.75 -6.40 3.71
N ALA A 36 14.70 -6.27 4.51
CA ALA A 36 14.44 -7.10 5.67
C ALA A 36 13.90 -8.50 5.31
N GLY A 37 13.59 -8.77 4.03
CA GLY A 37 13.05 -10.04 3.57
C GLY A 37 11.59 -10.28 4.00
N CYS A 38 10.81 -9.21 4.19
CA CYS A 38 9.40 -9.32 4.54
C CYS A 38 8.65 -10.07 3.44
N SER A 39 8.01 -11.18 3.80
CA SER A 39 7.26 -12.01 2.87
C SER A 39 5.77 -11.64 2.80
N SER A 40 5.32 -10.73 3.67
CA SER A 40 3.92 -10.27 3.79
C SER A 40 3.67 -8.88 3.18
N SER A 41 4.64 -8.35 2.45
CA SER A 41 4.52 -7.13 1.66
C SER A 41 5.13 -7.33 0.26
N PRO A 42 4.75 -6.52 -0.74
CA PRO A 42 5.38 -6.56 -2.05
C PRO A 42 6.87 -6.21 -1.99
N ALA A 43 7.72 -6.99 -2.68
CA ALA A 43 9.10 -6.59 -2.87
C ALA A 43 9.21 -5.42 -3.87
N LEU A 44 10.00 -4.40 -3.55
CA LEU A 44 10.36 -3.33 -4.48
C LEU A 44 11.32 -3.87 -5.54
N LEU A 45 10.92 -3.80 -6.81
CA LEU A 45 11.73 -4.22 -7.96
C LEU A 45 12.44 -3.04 -8.63
N GLY A 46 11.87 -1.84 -8.52
CA GLY A 46 12.49 -0.61 -9.00
C GLY A 46 11.50 0.55 -9.03
N TRP A 47 11.99 1.73 -9.37
CA TRP A 47 11.16 2.90 -9.64
C TRP A 47 11.79 3.74 -10.74
N LYS A 48 10.99 4.54 -11.44
CA LYS A 48 11.48 5.51 -12.42
C LYS A 48 10.63 6.78 -12.39
N ARG A 49 11.22 7.87 -12.89
CA ARG A 49 10.54 9.14 -13.14
C ARG A 49 10.65 9.49 -14.62
N GLU A 50 9.56 9.92 -15.21
CA GLU A 50 9.52 10.42 -16.58
C GLU A 50 8.94 11.84 -16.62
N THR A 51 9.56 12.72 -17.39
CA THR A 51 9.05 14.07 -17.61
C THR A 51 7.88 14.04 -18.59
N GLN A 52 6.80 14.73 -18.24
CA GLN A 52 5.60 14.85 -19.06
C GLN A 52 5.85 15.77 -20.26
N SER A 53 5.41 15.31 -21.43
CA SER A 53 5.49 16.02 -22.70
C SER A 53 4.43 17.13 -22.81
N ASN A 54 4.52 17.93 -23.88
CA ASN A 54 3.59 19.04 -24.12
C ASN A 54 2.13 18.61 -24.36
N THR A 55 1.92 17.35 -24.71
CA THR A 55 0.58 16.77 -24.91
C THR A 55 0.01 16.12 -23.66
N ASP A 56 0.83 15.95 -22.62
CA ASP A 56 0.40 15.32 -21.37
C ASP A 56 -0.35 16.31 -20.48
N TRP A 57 -0.84 15.80 -19.35
CA TRP A 57 -1.72 16.55 -18.46
C TRP A 57 -1.01 17.71 -17.79
N VAL A 58 0.24 17.53 -17.42
CA VAL A 58 1.07 18.58 -16.80
C VAL A 58 2.41 18.66 -17.54
N PRO A 59 2.47 19.36 -18.69
CA PRO A 59 3.72 19.54 -19.45
C PRO A 59 4.87 20.05 -18.58
N GLY A 60 6.06 19.44 -18.71
CA GLY A 60 7.22 19.79 -17.90
C GLY A 60 7.18 19.28 -16.45
N GLY A 61 6.02 18.78 -15.99
CA GLY A 61 5.90 17.99 -14.77
C GLY A 61 6.46 16.59 -14.96
N TYR A 62 6.13 15.66 -14.06
CA TYR A 62 6.60 14.28 -14.13
C TYR A 62 5.51 13.25 -13.83
N ILE A 63 5.79 12.00 -14.17
CA ILE A 63 5.07 10.81 -13.69
C ILE A 63 6.10 9.90 -13.01
N GLU A 64 5.77 9.43 -11.82
CA GLU A 64 6.57 8.46 -11.08
C GLU A 64 5.94 7.08 -11.15
N TYR A 65 6.78 6.09 -11.36
CA TYR A 65 6.38 4.70 -11.48
C TYR A 65 7.11 3.87 -10.44
N ILE A 66 6.38 3.09 -9.67
CA ILE A 66 6.92 2.09 -8.76
C ILE A 66 6.62 0.71 -9.35
N LEU A 67 7.66 -0.10 -9.50
CA LEU A 67 7.56 -1.49 -9.91
C LEU A 67 7.79 -2.36 -8.69
N MET A 68 6.82 -3.22 -8.38
CA MET A 68 6.83 -4.09 -7.21
C MET A 68 6.30 -5.48 -7.56
N GLU A 69 6.56 -6.44 -6.69
CA GLU A 69 6.03 -7.79 -6.81
C GLU A 69 4.50 -7.80 -6.78
N ARG A 70 3.89 -8.59 -7.66
CA ARG A 70 2.45 -8.79 -7.65
C ARG A 70 2.09 -9.90 -6.67
N MET A 71 1.41 -9.54 -5.57
CA MET A 71 0.92 -10.53 -4.61
C MET A 71 -0.18 -11.41 -5.20
N PRO A 72 -0.18 -12.72 -4.92
CA PRO A 72 -1.28 -13.61 -5.26
C PRO A 72 -2.48 -13.34 -4.35
N GLY A 73 -3.68 -13.70 -4.83
CA GLY A 73 -4.92 -13.54 -4.06
C GLY A 73 -5.79 -12.39 -4.54
N VAL A 74 -6.75 -12.01 -3.70
CA VAL A 74 -7.73 -10.95 -3.96
C VAL A 74 -7.99 -10.13 -2.72
N ARG A 75 -8.53 -8.92 -2.87
CA ARG A 75 -8.99 -8.14 -1.74
C ARG A 75 -10.01 -8.97 -0.92
N PRO A 76 -9.87 -9.05 0.42
CA PRO A 76 -10.87 -9.70 1.25
C PRO A 76 -12.27 -9.11 1.01
N PRO A 77 -13.33 -9.92 1.04
CA PRO A 77 -14.69 -9.40 0.97
C PRO A 77 -14.94 -8.45 2.16
N PRO A 78 -15.73 -7.39 2.00
CA PRO A 78 -16.16 -6.56 3.12
C PRO A 78 -16.85 -7.39 4.21
N TYR A 79 -16.74 -6.98 5.48
CA TYR A 79 -17.29 -7.73 6.60
C TYR A 79 -18.81 -7.98 6.52
N TRP A 80 -19.57 -7.12 5.86
CA TRP A 80 -21.02 -7.33 5.66
C TRP A 80 -21.36 -8.41 4.62
N GLN A 81 -20.38 -8.96 3.91
CA GLN A 81 -20.59 -10.10 3.01
C GLN A 81 -20.43 -11.43 3.75
N PRO A 82 -21.25 -12.45 3.39
CA PRO A 82 -21.10 -13.78 3.94
C PRO A 82 -19.72 -14.37 3.65
N MET A 83 -19.08 -14.93 4.68
CA MET A 83 -17.81 -15.66 4.61
C MET A 83 -17.89 -16.79 5.63
N ALA A 84 -17.41 -17.99 5.31
CA ALA A 84 -17.46 -19.11 6.24
C ALA A 84 -16.61 -18.80 7.49
N GLN A 85 -17.05 -19.25 8.67
CA GLN A 85 -16.34 -18.95 9.93
C GLN A 85 -14.88 -19.41 9.87
N GLU A 86 -14.64 -20.60 9.31
CA GLU A 86 -13.30 -21.17 9.16
C GLU A 86 -12.42 -20.35 8.21
N GLU A 87 -13.00 -19.67 7.22
CA GLU A 87 -12.27 -18.80 6.32
C GLU A 87 -11.97 -17.44 6.98
N ARG A 88 -12.93 -16.89 7.74
CA ARG A 88 -12.74 -15.67 8.55
C ARG A 88 -11.60 -15.86 9.54
N ASP A 89 -11.62 -16.95 10.30
CA ASP A 89 -10.59 -17.23 11.31
C ASP A 89 -9.20 -17.36 10.69
N ARG A 90 -9.10 -17.97 9.49
CA ARG A 90 -7.84 -18.06 8.73
C ARG A 90 -7.37 -16.69 8.25
N LEU A 91 -8.26 -15.87 7.71
CA LEU A 91 -7.94 -14.50 7.28
C LEU A 91 -7.47 -13.63 8.46
N LEU A 92 -8.20 -13.64 9.58
CA LEU A 92 -7.84 -12.88 10.79
C LEU A 92 -6.45 -13.28 11.30
N LYS A 93 -6.21 -14.58 11.41
CA LYS A 93 -4.90 -15.11 11.80
C LYS A 93 -3.80 -14.66 10.84
N ALA A 94 -4.00 -14.84 9.54
CA ALA A 94 -3.01 -14.49 8.53
C ALA A 94 -2.74 -12.98 8.44
N PHE A 95 -3.77 -12.14 8.64
CA PHE A 95 -3.61 -10.69 8.73
C PHE A 95 -2.76 -10.29 9.93
N LYS A 96 -3.04 -10.85 11.11
CA LYS A 96 -2.23 -10.60 12.31
C LYS A 96 -0.77 -11.04 12.13
N GLU A 97 -0.55 -12.21 11.54
CA GLU A 97 0.80 -12.71 11.21
C GLU A 97 1.53 -11.79 10.23
N ALA A 98 0.85 -11.34 9.17
CA ALA A 98 1.38 -10.41 8.19
C ALA A 98 1.77 -9.05 8.80
N TYR A 99 0.90 -8.49 9.63
CA TYR A 99 1.13 -7.20 10.30
C TYR A 99 2.32 -7.28 11.26
N LEU A 100 2.39 -8.35 12.05
CA LEU A 100 3.51 -8.59 12.97
C LEU A 100 4.83 -8.82 12.22
N GLU A 101 4.81 -9.51 11.07
CA GLU A 101 6.00 -9.67 10.23
C GLU A 101 6.48 -8.32 9.68
N CYS A 102 5.58 -7.49 9.14
CA CYS A 102 5.95 -6.17 8.63
C CYS A 102 6.52 -5.27 9.74
N MET A 103 5.90 -5.30 10.92
CA MET A 103 6.40 -4.61 12.11
C MET A 103 7.80 -5.09 12.48
N ALA A 104 8.05 -6.40 12.52
CA ALA A 104 9.37 -6.97 12.78
C ALA A 104 10.40 -6.62 11.68
N CYS A 105 9.93 -6.39 10.45
CA CYS A 105 10.74 -5.91 9.32
C CYS A 105 10.96 -4.39 9.33
N GLY A 106 10.45 -3.67 10.34
CA GLY A 106 10.77 -2.26 10.58
C GLY A 106 9.74 -1.24 10.07
N ARG A 107 8.54 -1.69 9.66
CA ARG A 107 7.45 -0.78 9.24
C ARG A 107 6.11 -1.11 9.91
N VAL A 108 5.43 -0.07 10.37
CA VAL A 108 4.05 -0.08 10.86
C VAL A 108 3.17 0.57 9.81
N HIS A 109 2.10 -0.11 9.38
CA HIS A 109 1.19 0.37 8.34
C HIS A 109 0.07 1.22 8.95
N LEU A 110 -0.12 2.45 8.44
CA LEU A 110 -1.11 3.39 8.96
C LEU A 110 -2.29 3.62 8.03
N ASP A 111 -2.21 3.21 6.76
CA ASP A 111 -3.33 3.36 5.82
C ASP A 111 -4.39 2.26 6.00
N GLU A 112 -5.16 2.36 7.09
CA GLU A 112 -6.08 1.32 7.52
C GLU A 112 -7.21 1.04 6.49
N GLY A 113 -7.55 -0.24 6.34
CA GLY A 113 -8.75 -0.69 5.62
C GLY A 113 -8.50 -1.90 4.72
N THR A 114 -9.57 -2.69 4.47
CA THR A 114 -9.48 -3.89 3.61
C THR A 114 -8.93 -3.65 2.20
N ARG A 115 -8.95 -2.40 1.70
CA ARG A 115 -8.41 -2.06 0.36
C ARG A 115 -6.90 -2.30 0.25
N ASN A 116 -6.21 -2.28 1.39
CA ASN A 116 -4.76 -2.45 1.49
C ASN A 116 -4.36 -3.86 1.90
N LEU A 117 -5.31 -4.81 1.80
CA LEU A 117 -5.09 -6.22 2.07
C LEU A 117 -5.30 -7.05 0.80
N ILE A 118 -4.47 -8.07 0.63
CA ILE A 118 -4.66 -9.13 -0.35
C ILE A 118 -4.70 -10.47 0.40
N TRP A 119 -5.80 -11.19 0.25
CA TRP A 119 -6.02 -12.51 0.82
C TRP A 119 -5.80 -13.60 -0.23
N ASP A 120 -4.78 -14.45 0.01
CA ASP A 120 -4.56 -15.69 -0.72
C ASP A 120 -5.06 -16.88 0.10
N ASP A 121 -6.33 -17.24 -0.12
CA ASP A 121 -6.97 -18.39 0.54
C ASP A 121 -6.23 -19.71 0.30
N LYS A 122 -5.60 -19.89 -0.87
CA LYS A 122 -4.91 -21.14 -1.22
C LYS A 122 -3.63 -21.28 -0.41
N ALA A 123 -2.89 -20.19 -0.24
CA ALA A 123 -1.69 -20.17 0.58
C ALA A 123 -2.00 -20.01 2.07
N GLY A 124 -3.22 -19.57 2.42
CA GLY A 124 -3.58 -19.18 3.77
C GLY A 124 -2.78 -17.96 4.24
N LYS A 125 -2.48 -17.02 3.32
CA LYS A 125 -1.61 -15.87 3.57
C LYS A 125 -2.31 -14.55 3.26
N CYS A 126 -2.05 -13.55 4.09
CA CYS A 126 -2.46 -12.18 3.88
C CYS A 126 -1.24 -11.32 3.54
N TYR A 127 -1.41 -10.34 2.68
CA TYR A 127 -0.37 -9.38 2.31
C TYR A 127 -0.90 -7.96 2.53
N ILE A 128 -0.02 -7.09 3.02
CA ILE A 128 -0.29 -5.66 3.23
C ILE A 128 0.39 -4.87 2.11
N ILE A 129 -0.37 -3.99 1.46
CA ILE A 129 0.07 -3.17 0.32
C ILE A 129 -0.19 -1.68 0.59
N ASP A 130 0.24 -0.81 -0.32
CA ASP A 130 -0.01 0.64 -0.25
C ASP A 130 0.60 1.26 1.03
N TRP A 131 1.92 1.28 1.08
CA TRP A 131 2.78 1.66 2.22
C TRP A 131 3.10 3.16 2.30
N GLU A 132 2.43 4.00 1.50
CA GLU A 132 2.68 5.44 1.42
C GLU A 132 2.38 6.18 2.73
N ASP A 133 1.53 5.59 3.58
CA ASP A 133 1.32 6.01 4.97
C ASP A 133 1.83 4.90 5.92
N SER A 134 3.08 5.05 6.35
CA SER A 134 3.72 4.12 7.28
C SER A 134 4.75 4.83 8.16
N LEU A 135 5.04 4.22 9.31
CA LEU A 135 6.08 4.66 10.24
C LEU A 135 7.14 3.59 10.42
N GLU A 136 8.31 4.02 10.90
CA GLU A 136 9.32 3.08 11.39
C GLU A 136 8.85 2.43 12.68
N THR A 137 9.08 1.12 12.81
CA THR A 137 8.78 0.41 14.05
C THR A 137 9.67 0.90 15.20
N THR A 138 9.06 1.06 16.36
CA THR A 138 9.67 1.40 17.65
C THR A 138 9.62 0.21 18.62
N ALA A 139 10.26 0.31 19.78
CA ALA A 139 10.25 -0.77 20.78
C ALA A 139 8.90 -0.88 21.50
N GLU A 140 8.07 0.16 21.42
CA GLU A 140 6.76 0.28 22.04
C GLU A 140 5.64 -0.31 21.15
N ASP A 141 5.91 -0.50 19.86
CA ASP A 141 4.93 -1.03 18.93
C ASP A 141 4.60 -2.50 19.22
N THR A 142 3.31 -2.79 19.24
CA THR A 142 2.77 -4.12 19.50
C THR A 142 1.47 -4.32 18.75
N TRP A 143 1.04 -5.57 18.65
CA TRP A 143 -0.27 -5.88 18.08
C TRP A 143 -1.39 -5.35 18.99
N GLU A 144 -2.38 -4.69 18.38
CA GLU A 144 -3.61 -4.26 19.03
C GLU A 144 -4.83 -4.85 18.32
N ASP A 145 -5.74 -5.49 19.04
CA ASP A 145 -6.92 -6.12 18.43
C ASP A 145 -7.85 -5.11 17.73
N ARG A 146 -7.76 -3.81 18.06
CA ARG A 146 -8.47 -2.74 17.33
C ARG A 146 -8.13 -2.71 15.84
N LEU A 147 -6.96 -3.23 15.44
CA LEU A 147 -6.55 -3.32 14.05
C LEU A 147 -7.52 -4.17 13.22
N TYR A 148 -8.20 -5.16 13.81
CA TYR A 148 -9.25 -5.88 13.07
C TYR A 148 -10.40 -4.96 12.68
N SER A 149 -10.87 -4.10 13.58
CA SER A 149 -11.92 -3.13 13.30
C SER A 149 -11.47 -2.07 12.31
N ASN A 150 -10.26 -1.52 12.50
CA ASN A 150 -9.69 -0.48 11.64
C ASN A 150 -9.52 -0.96 10.18
N TYR A 151 -9.10 -2.22 10.01
CA TYR A 151 -9.01 -2.84 8.69
C TYR A 151 -10.34 -3.39 8.18
N LEU A 152 -11.46 -3.18 8.88
CA LEU A 152 -12.80 -3.63 8.52
C LEU A 152 -12.90 -5.17 8.40
N LEU A 153 -12.16 -5.89 9.25
CA LEU A 153 -12.18 -7.34 9.44
C LEU A 153 -12.93 -7.74 10.72
N GLN A 154 -14.09 -7.12 10.97
CA GLN A 154 -14.92 -7.44 12.14
C GLN A 154 -16.33 -7.80 11.67
N TRP A 155 -16.74 -9.03 11.95
CA TRP A 155 -18.10 -9.50 11.71
C TRP A 155 -18.93 -9.35 12.99
N ASP A 156 -20.18 -8.89 12.83
CA ASP A 156 -21.18 -8.84 13.92
C ASP A 156 -21.68 -10.23 14.31
#